data_AF-A0A7S1N9F0-F1
#
_entry.id   AF-A0A7S1N9F0-F1
#
_cell.length_a   1.000
_cell.length_b   1.000
_cell.length_c   1.000
_cell.angle_alpha   90.00
_cell.angle_beta   90.00
_cell.angle_gamma   90.00
#
_symmetry.space_group_name_H-M   'P 1'
#
loop_
_entity.id
_entity.type
_entity.pdbx_description
1 polymer ?
#
loop_
_entity_poly.entity_id
_entity_poly.type
_entity_poly.pdbx_seq_one_letter_code
_entity_poly.pdbx_strand_id
1 'polypeptide(L)'
;RFAPWLYAVVTCNRFVQKLRRGDSLIPLMASVDSKRRKVTSKANIIPGLVPAVFVKGSWNSAPTPELVYFKITEGTTVDALWTAEGTSIYSVNATGQVRLSSLASSDRPVYEGLSVRCSCPDGDRQLLATLMDTQKRLFVCKHAASALASVMDPEAVAAYKRLEEETKKAYEMRQAAAQAQAEAMRRRQDDEMPGERARIEHGLAKLKPSEVVAMLKESIKTVEGLRNVCALFDETRMPREKSKACLRCKQTYDPSFPGDKICRVVHPYKYVRTVWDGSKISWDECSRCGGTFNLNGVHSWNRRAPRDDGEYCFQGEHTSNAELVESEEWDSDNNNADDDEEEDEEEEEEEEEEE
;
A
#
# COMPACT_ATOMS: atom_id res chain seq x y z
N ARG A 1 47.39 -8.91 -26.53
CA ARG A 1 45.96 -8.92 -26.15
C ARG A 1 45.75 -10.02 -25.12
N PHE A 2 45.77 -9.69 -23.82
CA PHE A 2 45.10 -10.39 -22.70
C PHE A 2 45.47 -9.70 -21.36
N ALA A 3 44.49 -9.63 -20.46
CA ALA A 3 44.48 -9.29 -19.02
C ALA A 3 44.71 -7.82 -18.57
N PRO A 4 43.72 -7.26 -17.83
CA PRO A 4 43.94 -7.01 -16.41
C PRO A 4 42.73 -7.41 -15.54
N TRP A 5 42.91 -8.46 -14.72
CA TRP A 5 41.94 -8.91 -13.70
C TRP A 5 42.66 -9.28 -12.40
N LEU A 6 43.52 -8.39 -11.89
CA LEU A 6 44.28 -8.65 -10.66
C LEU A 6 44.46 -7.45 -9.69
N TYR A 7 43.69 -6.36 -9.86
CA TYR A 7 43.81 -5.19 -8.97
C TYR A 7 42.62 -4.95 -8.01
N ALA A 8 41.61 -5.83 -8.00
CA ALA A 8 40.39 -5.62 -7.20
C ALA A 8 40.34 -6.40 -5.87
N VAL A 9 41.30 -7.29 -5.58
CA VAL A 9 41.19 -8.20 -4.40
C VAL A 9 41.96 -7.68 -3.17
N VAL A 10 42.84 -6.69 -3.30
CA VAL A 10 43.68 -6.23 -2.17
C VAL A 10 43.05 -5.08 -1.37
N THR A 11 42.08 -4.34 -1.92
CA THR A 11 41.46 -3.20 -1.21
C THR A 11 40.26 -3.57 -0.33
N CYS A 12 39.59 -4.70 -0.56
CA CYS A 12 38.46 -5.14 0.27
C CYS A 12 38.88 -5.69 1.64
N ASN A 13 40.10 -6.23 1.79
CA ASN A 13 40.52 -6.89 3.03
C ASN A 13 40.98 -5.92 4.14
N ARG A 14 41.30 -4.66 3.80
CA ARG A 14 41.66 -3.62 4.80
C ARG A 14 40.46 -2.92 5.44
N PHE A 15 39.29 -2.97 4.80
CA PHE A 15 38.07 -2.36 5.34
C PHE A 15 37.39 -3.27 6.38
N VAL A 16 37.45 -4.58 6.19
CA VAL A 16 36.81 -5.56 7.09
C VAL A 16 37.59 -5.78 8.40
N GLN A 17 38.91 -5.56 8.42
CA GLN A 17 39.70 -5.66 9.67
C GLN A 17 39.59 -4.41 10.58
N LYS A 18 39.05 -3.29 10.09
CA LYS A 18 38.91 -2.04 10.88
C LYS A 18 37.61 -1.96 11.70
N LEU A 19 36.68 -2.90 11.51
CA LEU A 19 35.40 -2.97 12.24
C LEU A 19 35.39 -3.95 13.43
N ARG A 20 36.51 -4.62 13.72
CA ARG A 20 36.64 -5.58 14.86
C ARG A 20 37.44 -5.07 16.06
N ARG A 21 37.90 -3.82 16.04
CA ARG A 21 38.46 -3.16 17.24
C ARG A 21 37.57 -1.96 17.53
N GLY A 22 36.90 -1.99 18.67
CA GLY A 22 35.92 -1.00 19.11
C GLY A 22 36.53 0.37 19.40
N ASP A 23 37.06 1.02 18.37
CA ASP A 23 37.51 2.41 18.43
C ASP A 23 36.32 3.31 18.06
N SER A 24 35.84 4.04 19.06
CA SER A 24 34.84 5.09 18.90
C SER A 24 35.32 6.11 17.86
N LEU A 25 34.60 6.25 16.75
CA LEU A 25 34.74 7.39 15.85
C LEU A 25 34.00 8.60 16.43
N ILE A 26 34.51 9.12 17.54
CA ILE A 26 34.31 10.53 17.91
C ILE A 26 35.34 11.29 17.07
N PRO A 27 34.93 12.17 16.13
CA PRO A 27 35.89 13.07 15.52
C PRO A 27 36.34 14.05 16.61
N LEU A 28 37.64 14.02 16.89
CA LEU A 28 38.36 15.02 17.66
C LEU A 28 37.87 16.42 17.26
N MET A 29 37.38 17.14 18.26
CA MET A 29 37.14 18.57 18.20
C MET A 29 38.46 19.26 17.85
N ALA A 30 38.61 19.65 16.59
CA ALA A 30 39.47 20.76 16.26
C ALA A 30 38.81 22.01 16.86
N SER A 31 39.47 22.59 17.85
CA SER A 31 39.17 23.90 18.43
C SER A 31 39.10 24.93 17.32
N VAL A 32 37.89 25.21 16.83
CA VAL A 32 37.63 26.36 15.98
C VAL A 32 37.52 27.56 16.91
N ASP A 33 38.61 28.32 16.96
CA ASP A 33 38.65 29.65 17.58
C ASP A 33 37.45 30.47 17.10
N SER A 34 36.52 30.68 18.02
CA SER A 34 35.26 31.37 17.83
C SER A 34 35.48 32.88 17.79
N LYS A 35 36.10 33.37 16.71
CA LYS A 35 35.88 34.76 16.29
C LYS A 35 34.46 34.85 15.71
N ARG A 36 33.51 35.12 16.60
CA ARG A 36 32.12 35.56 16.32
C ARG A 36 32.16 36.71 15.30
N ARG A 37 32.14 36.39 14.01
CA ARG A 37 31.80 37.36 12.96
C ARG A 37 30.27 37.44 12.95
N LYS A 38 29.74 38.57 13.42
CA LYS A 38 28.34 38.95 13.18
C LYS A 38 28.12 38.98 11.66
N VAL A 39 27.37 38.01 11.16
CA VAL A 39 26.95 37.93 9.76
C VAL A 39 25.87 39.00 9.54
N THR A 40 26.16 40.00 8.73
CA THR A 40 25.29 41.15 8.45
C THR A 40 24.24 40.82 7.37
N SER A 41 23.02 40.54 7.81
CA SER A 41 21.73 41.08 7.34
C SER A 41 21.47 41.39 5.84
N LYS A 42 21.89 40.55 4.89
CA LYS A 42 21.18 40.38 3.60
C LYS A 42 21.09 38.90 3.22
N ALA A 43 19.91 38.35 3.51
CA ALA A 43 19.31 37.10 3.01
C ALA A 43 20.15 35.81 3.09
N ASN A 44 20.14 35.16 4.26
CA ASN A 44 20.43 33.72 4.37
C ASN A 44 19.24 32.94 3.77
N ILE A 45 19.07 32.99 2.45
CA ILE A 45 17.94 32.41 1.74
C ILE A 45 18.47 31.36 0.76
N ILE A 46 17.86 30.18 0.77
CA ILE A 46 18.06 29.15 -0.24
C ILE A 46 17.14 29.47 -1.43
N PRO A 47 17.68 29.83 -2.61
CA PRO A 47 16.88 30.23 -3.77
C PRO A 47 15.86 29.16 -4.16
N GLY A 48 14.61 29.56 -4.40
CA GLY A 48 13.55 28.65 -4.80
C GLY A 48 12.99 27.74 -3.70
N LEU A 49 13.49 27.81 -2.46
CA LEU A 49 13.04 26.91 -1.38
C LEU A 49 11.60 27.22 -0.96
N VAL A 50 10.70 26.25 -1.25
CA VAL A 50 9.27 26.29 -0.95
C VAL A 50 8.85 25.10 -0.07
N PRO A 51 7.71 25.15 0.63
CA PRO A 51 7.34 24.10 1.60
C PRO A 51 7.12 22.75 0.93
N ALA A 52 6.75 22.74 -0.35
CA ALA A 52 6.48 21.51 -1.12
C ALA A 52 7.72 20.62 -1.33
N VAL A 53 8.92 21.15 -1.10
CA VAL A 53 10.19 20.43 -1.30
C VAL A 53 10.42 19.39 -0.19
N PHE A 54 9.83 19.60 0.98
CA PHE A 54 10.05 18.75 2.14
C PHE A 54 8.77 18.38 2.86
N VAL A 55 8.71 17.15 3.37
CA VAL A 55 7.58 16.62 4.14
C VAL A 55 8.00 16.58 5.60
N LYS A 56 7.27 17.31 6.43
CA LYS A 56 7.49 17.36 7.88
C LYS A 56 6.95 16.09 8.54
N GLY A 57 7.81 15.35 9.25
CA GLY A 57 7.33 14.25 10.10
C GLY A 57 6.51 14.73 11.31
N SER A 58 5.58 13.91 11.80
CA SER A 58 5.05 14.05 13.17
C SER A 58 6.19 13.66 14.13
N TRP A 59 6.53 14.44 15.15
CA TRP A 59 6.14 14.28 16.56
C TRP A 59 6.80 15.43 17.37
N ASN A 60 6.17 15.91 18.45
CA ASN A 60 6.55 16.97 19.43
C ASN A 60 7.00 18.37 18.94
N SER A 61 6.86 19.40 19.78
CA SER A 61 7.34 20.76 19.53
C SER A 61 8.82 20.87 19.92
N ALA A 62 9.65 21.48 19.08
CA ALA A 62 11.05 21.71 19.38
C ALA A 62 11.42 23.17 19.12
N PRO A 63 12.39 23.74 19.86
CA PRO A 63 12.83 25.11 19.64
C PRO A 63 13.35 25.32 18.22
N THR A 64 13.17 26.52 17.67
CA THR A 64 13.73 26.85 16.36
C THR A 64 15.25 26.93 16.49
N PRO A 65 16.02 26.13 15.73
CA PRO A 65 17.47 26.14 15.84
C PRO A 65 18.05 27.43 15.26
N GLU A 66 19.09 27.95 15.90
CA GLU A 66 19.80 29.16 15.44
C GLU A 66 20.75 28.81 14.29
N LEU A 67 20.73 29.62 13.23
CA LEU A 67 21.63 29.46 12.10
C LEU A 67 23.05 29.90 12.49
N VAL A 68 23.97 28.95 12.54
CA VAL A 68 25.37 29.17 12.94
C VAL A 68 26.24 29.51 11.75
N TYR A 69 25.99 28.84 10.62
CA TYR A 69 26.78 29.00 9.41
C TYR A 69 25.89 28.86 8.18
N PHE A 70 26.12 29.71 7.20
CA PHE A 70 25.43 29.69 5.92
C PHE A 70 26.38 30.16 4.83
N LYS A 71 26.56 29.33 3.81
CA LYS A 71 27.34 29.68 2.64
C LYS A 71 26.63 29.19 1.38
N ILE A 72 26.45 30.11 0.44
CA ILE A 72 26.12 29.78 -0.94
C ILE A 72 27.37 30.01 -1.78
N THR A 73 27.83 28.99 -2.48
CA THR A 73 28.96 29.08 -3.41
C THR A 73 28.45 28.97 -4.84
N GLU A 74 28.91 29.87 -5.71
CA GLU A 74 28.59 29.88 -7.16
C GLU A 74 27.08 29.90 -7.48
N GLY A 75 26.26 30.48 -6.59
CA GLY A 75 24.81 30.61 -6.77
C GLY A 75 24.03 29.29 -6.73
N THR A 76 24.69 28.15 -6.58
CA THR A 76 24.05 26.83 -6.63
C THR A 76 24.34 25.94 -5.43
N THR A 77 25.51 26.04 -4.77
CA THR A 77 25.87 25.10 -3.70
C THR A 77 25.51 25.68 -2.34
N VAL A 78 24.65 24.99 -1.59
CA VAL A 78 24.21 25.36 -0.24
C VAL A 78 24.96 24.54 0.78
N ASP A 79 25.50 25.23 1.78
CA ASP A 79 26.07 24.64 2.99
C ASP A 79 25.58 25.46 4.19
N ALA A 80 24.68 24.87 4.98
CA ALA A 80 24.01 25.55 6.07
C ALA A 80 23.95 24.67 7.32
N LEU A 81 24.33 25.26 8.46
CA LEU A 81 24.37 24.61 9.76
C LEU A 81 23.54 25.41 10.76
N TRP A 82 22.61 24.73 11.40
CA TRP A 82 21.86 25.25 12.54
C TRP A 82 22.16 24.44 13.79
N THR A 83 22.11 25.09 14.94
CA THR A 83 22.20 24.45 16.26
C THR A 83 21.12 25.00 17.17
N ALA A 84 20.49 24.14 17.96
CA ALA A 84 19.65 24.58 19.07
C ALA A 84 20.16 23.98 20.38
N GLU A 85 20.11 24.79 21.42
CA GLU A 85 20.36 24.39 22.80
C GLU A 85 19.01 24.32 23.54
N GLY A 86 18.65 23.11 24.01
CA GLY A 86 17.47 22.86 24.82
C GLY A 86 17.80 21.90 25.97
N THR A 87 16.90 20.96 26.29
CA THR A 87 17.22 19.84 27.22
C THR A 87 18.29 18.89 26.65
N SER A 88 18.55 18.98 25.35
CA SER A 88 19.68 18.37 24.64
C SER A 88 20.14 19.30 23.51
N ILE A 89 21.41 19.21 23.11
CA ILE A 89 21.96 19.94 21.97
C ILE A 89 21.71 19.10 20.71
N TYR A 90 21.11 19.71 19.69
CA TYR A 90 20.99 19.09 18.37
C TYR A 90 21.46 20.03 17.27
N SER A 91 22.00 19.45 16.20
CA SER A 91 22.45 20.16 15.01
C SER A 91 21.65 19.70 13.79
N VAL A 92 21.39 20.66 12.90
CA VAL A 92 20.81 20.42 11.58
C VAL A 92 21.84 20.88 10.57
N ASN A 93 22.21 20.02 9.63
CA ASN A 93 23.09 20.33 8.52
C ASN A 93 22.34 20.11 7.20
N ALA A 94 22.27 21.13 6.36
CA ALA A 94 21.74 21.05 5.01
C ALA A 94 22.87 21.33 4.01
N THR A 95 23.18 20.34 3.18
CA THR A 95 24.19 20.43 2.12
C THR A 95 23.61 19.98 0.80
N GLY A 96 23.94 20.65 -0.30
CA GLY A 96 23.62 20.17 -1.64
C GLY A 96 23.65 21.23 -2.72
N GLN A 97 23.26 20.85 -3.94
CA GLN A 97 23.21 21.76 -5.08
C GLN A 97 21.77 22.11 -5.45
N VAL A 98 21.46 23.39 -5.43
CA VAL A 98 20.23 23.97 -5.97
C VAL A 98 20.50 24.32 -7.42
N ARG A 99 19.85 23.60 -8.34
CA ARG A 99 19.79 24.02 -9.75
C ARG A 99 18.42 24.61 -10.01
N LEU A 100 18.39 25.91 -10.21
CA LEU A 100 17.24 26.56 -10.85
C LEU A 100 17.26 26.10 -12.31
N SER A 101 16.35 25.21 -12.68
CA SER A 101 16.18 24.80 -14.07
C SER A 101 15.85 26.05 -14.89
N SER A 102 16.80 26.51 -15.71
CA SER A 102 16.56 27.67 -16.56
C SER A 102 15.44 27.34 -17.56
N LEU A 103 14.39 28.17 -17.55
CA LEU A 103 13.39 28.40 -18.60
C LEU A 103 13.05 27.19 -19.50
N ALA A 104 11.87 26.58 -19.32
CA ALA A 104 10.90 26.32 -20.42
C ALA A 104 9.79 25.29 -20.09
N SER A 105 9.82 24.54 -18.99
CA SER A 105 8.72 23.61 -18.70
C SER A 105 8.62 23.27 -17.21
N SER A 106 7.48 23.60 -16.61
CA SER A 106 7.11 23.36 -15.21
C SER A 106 8.05 23.99 -14.17
N ASP A 107 7.66 25.16 -13.70
CA ASP A 107 8.37 26.06 -12.78
C ASP A 107 8.54 25.46 -11.37
N ARG A 108 9.42 24.45 -11.23
CA ARG A 108 9.85 23.92 -9.93
C ARG A 108 11.38 23.93 -9.85
N PRO A 109 11.97 24.50 -8.79
CA PRO A 109 13.40 24.37 -8.54
C PRO A 109 13.74 22.89 -8.36
N VAL A 110 14.75 22.40 -9.09
CA VAL A 110 15.23 21.02 -8.98
C VAL A 110 16.39 21.00 -8.00
N TYR A 111 16.18 20.33 -6.88
CA TYR A 111 17.18 20.14 -5.84
C TYR A 111 18.00 18.89 -6.15
N GLU A 112 19.15 19.05 -6.79
CA GLU A 112 20.06 17.94 -7.08
C GLU A 112 20.99 17.72 -5.87
N GLY A 113 20.78 16.62 -5.15
CA GLY A 113 21.65 16.25 -4.04
C GLY A 113 21.51 17.13 -2.80
N LEU A 114 20.39 17.85 -2.64
CA LEU A 114 20.04 18.48 -1.36
C LEU A 114 19.80 17.39 -0.32
N SER A 115 20.71 17.31 0.65
CA SER A 115 20.64 16.39 1.77
C SER A 115 20.49 17.21 3.06
N VAL A 116 19.54 16.82 3.89
CA VAL A 116 19.29 17.46 5.17
C VAL A 116 19.44 16.40 6.25
N ARG A 117 20.40 16.60 7.14
CA ARG A 117 20.68 15.70 8.26
C ARG A 117 20.43 16.44 9.55
N CYS A 118 19.74 15.79 10.47
CA CYS A 118 19.56 16.28 11.82
C CYS A 118 20.04 15.23 12.79
N SER A 119 20.80 15.63 13.81
CA SER A 119 21.35 14.74 14.84
C SER A 119 20.31 14.16 15.82
N CYS A 120 19.02 14.41 15.58
CA CYS A 120 17.95 13.84 16.39
C CYS A 120 17.61 12.40 15.92
N PRO A 121 17.09 11.52 16.80
CA PRO A 121 16.73 10.14 16.44
C PRO A 121 15.77 10.03 15.24
N ASP A 122 14.90 11.02 15.05
CA ASP A 122 13.95 11.07 13.93
C ASP A 122 14.60 11.49 12.61
N GLY A 123 15.73 12.21 12.67
CA GLY A 123 16.48 12.65 11.49
C GLY A 123 17.05 11.47 10.71
N ASP A 124 17.64 10.51 11.42
CA ASP A 124 18.19 9.29 10.81
C ASP A 124 17.10 8.42 10.17
N ARG A 125 15.94 8.28 10.85
CA ARG A 125 14.80 7.52 10.32
C ARG A 125 14.24 8.13 9.04
N GLN A 126 14.18 9.46 8.98
CA GLN A 126 13.59 10.17 7.83
C GLN A 126 14.57 10.35 6.67
N LEU A 127 15.88 10.34 6.96
CA LEU A 127 16.90 10.22 5.90
C LEU A 127 16.73 8.90 5.13
N LEU A 128 16.48 7.78 5.81
CA LEU A 128 16.19 6.51 5.16
C LEU A 128 14.92 6.57 4.31
N ALA A 129 13.85 7.20 4.83
CA ALA A 129 12.60 7.38 4.07
C ALA A 129 12.80 8.23 2.81
N THR A 130 13.64 9.28 2.90
CA THR A 130 14.01 10.13 1.75
C THR A 130 14.76 9.33 0.68
N LEU A 131 15.66 8.42 1.08
CA LEU A 131 16.40 7.57 0.15
C LEU A 131 15.52 6.53 -0.56
N MET A 132 14.38 6.16 0.03
CA MET A 132 13.44 5.18 -0.51
C MET A 132 12.28 5.80 -1.31
N ASP A 133 12.11 7.13 -1.31
CA ASP A 133 11.00 7.80 -1.98
C ASP A 133 11.25 7.98 -3.48
N THR A 134 10.38 7.38 -4.30
CA THR A 134 10.41 7.50 -5.76
C THR A 134 10.04 8.90 -6.26
N GLN A 135 9.37 9.69 -5.41
CA GLN A 135 8.93 11.06 -5.71
C GLN A 135 9.99 12.13 -5.38
N LYS A 136 11.19 11.73 -4.94
CA LYS A 136 12.32 12.62 -4.60
C LYS A 136 11.96 13.70 -3.57
N ARG A 137 11.01 13.45 -2.67
CA ARG A 137 10.67 14.40 -1.59
C ARG A 137 11.62 14.24 -0.43
N LEU A 138 11.99 15.36 0.20
CA LEU A 138 12.84 15.34 1.39
C LEU A 138 11.98 15.14 2.63
N PHE A 139 12.05 13.95 3.23
CA PHE A 139 11.44 13.72 4.54
C PHE A 139 12.35 14.30 5.61
N VAL A 140 11.85 15.30 6.34
CA VAL A 140 12.64 16.05 7.31
C VAL A 140 11.96 16.10 8.66
N CYS A 141 12.78 16.06 9.71
CA CYS A 141 12.27 16.09 11.06
C CYS A 141 11.77 17.49 11.36
N LYS A 142 11.03 17.69 12.45
CA LYS A 142 10.51 19.03 12.74
C LYS A 142 11.64 20.05 12.97
N HIS A 143 12.78 19.63 13.52
CA HIS A 143 13.97 20.49 13.67
C HIS A 143 14.47 20.98 12.32
N ALA A 144 14.61 20.06 11.37
CA ALA A 144 15.04 20.35 10.01
C ALA A 144 13.99 21.17 9.24
N ALA A 145 12.70 20.90 9.43
CA ALA A 145 11.62 21.70 8.86
C ALA A 145 11.67 23.16 9.38
N SER A 146 11.85 23.37 10.68
CA SER A 146 11.98 24.71 11.27
C SER A 146 13.25 25.43 10.81
N ALA A 147 14.37 24.70 10.69
CA ALA A 147 15.62 25.23 10.15
C ALA A 147 15.46 25.68 8.69
N LEU A 148 14.89 24.82 7.83
CA LEU A 148 14.63 25.14 6.43
C LEU A 148 13.62 26.29 6.29
N ALA A 149 12.60 26.36 7.15
CA ALA A 149 11.63 27.45 7.18
C ALA A 149 12.29 28.83 7.41
N SER A 150 13.40 28.88 8.16
CA SER A 150 14.12 30.12 8.44
C SER A 150 14.90 30.69 7.25
N VAL A 151 15.15 29.86 6.22
CA VAL A 151 15.95 30.21 5.03
C VAL A 151 15.16 30.07 3.73
N MET A 152 13.84 30.04 3.81
CA MET A 152 12.97 29.95 2.63
C MET A 152 13.02 31.21 1.78
N ASP A 153 12.79 31.04 0.48
CA ASP A 153 12.71 32.13 -0.47
C ASP A 153 11.29 32.72 -0.48
N PRO A 154 11.07 33.94 0.06
CA PRO A 154 9.75 34.52 0.17
C PRO A 154 9.07 34.77 -1.19
N GLU A 155 9.85 35.05 -2.24
CA GLU A 155 9.32 35.26 -3.59
C GLU A 155 8.83 33.95 -4.20
N ALA A 156 9.65 32.89 -4.09
CA ALA A 156 9.28 31.55 -4.53
C ALA A 156 8.08 30.99 -3.76
N VAL A 157 8.00 31.25 -2.45
CA VAL A 157 6.84 30.85 -1.61
C VAL A 157 5.57 31.57 -2.06
N ALA A 158 5.64 32.86 -2.38
CA ALA A 158 4.49 33.61 -2.87
C ALA A 158 4.03 33.11 -4.24
N ALA A 159 4.97 32.84 -5.16
CA ALA A 159 4.66 32.26 -6.47
C ALA A 159 4.02 30.87 -6.35
N TYR A 160 4.56 30.01 -5.48
CA TYR A 160 4.02 28.68 -5.20
C TYR A 160 2.57 28.74 -4.69
N LYS A 161 2.28 29.63 -3.73
CA LYS A 161 0.92 29.80 -3.20
C LYS A 161 -0.08 30.25 -4.27
N ARG A 162 0.32 31.16 -5.17
CA ARG A 162 -0.54 31.60 -6.29
C ARG A 162 -0.86 30.44 -7.22
N LEU A 163 0.14 29.64 -7.59
CA LEU A 163 -0.06 28.46 -8.43
C LEU A 163 -0.96 27.43 -7.73
N GLU A 164 -0.78 27.20 -6.44
CA GLU A 164 -1.63 26.29 -5.64
C GLU A 164 -3.09 26.77 -5.63
N GLU A 165 -3.33 28.07 -5.42
CA GLU A 165 -4.67 28.65 -5.49
C GLU A 165 -5.28 28.57 -6.89
N GLU A 166 -4.52 28.85 -7.94
CA GLU A 166 -4.99 28.74 -9.34
C GLU A 166 -5.34 27.31 -9.71
N THR A 167 -4.50 26.34 -9.34
CA THR A 167 -4.78 24.92 -9.61
C THR A 167 -5.98 24.42 -8.82
N LYS A 168 -6.13 24.84 -7.57
CA LYS A 168 -7.31 24.54 -6.75
C LYS A 168 -8.58 25.14 -7.38
N LYS A 169 -8.55 26.42 -7.77
CA LYS A 169 -9.68 27.08 -8.47
C LYS A 169 -10.01 26.40 -9.79
N ALA A 170 -9.01 26.02 -10.57
CA ALA A 170 -9.22 25.30 -11.83
C ALA A 170 -9.88 23.93 -11.61
N TYR A 171 -9.48 23.21 -10.57
CA TYR A 171 -10.10 21.95 -10.17
C TYR A 171 -11.55 22.14 -9.72
N GLU A 172 -11.81 23.12 -8.86
CA GLU A 172 -13.16 23.47 -8.40
C GLU A 172 -14.06 23.90 -9.57
N MET A 173 -13.56 24.71 -10.51
CA MET A 173 -14.29 25.08 -11.73
C MET A 173 -14.61 23.86 -12.59
N ARG A 174 -13.67 22.90 -12.74
CA ARG A 174 -13.91 21.67 -13.49
C ARG A 174 -14.98 20.80 -12.83
N GLN A 175 -14.96 20.68 -11.51
CA GLN A 175 -15.99 19.97 -10.77
C GLN A 175 -17.36 20.66 -10.90
N ALA A 176 -17.40 21.98 -10.72
CA ALA A 176 -18.63 22.76 -10.87
C ALA A 176 -19.20 22.66 -12.30
N ALA A 177 -18.35 22.70 -13.32
CA ALA A 177 -18.77 22.52 -14.71
C ALA A 177 -19.32 21.10 -14.96
N ALA A 178 -18.69 20.06 -14.41
CA ALA A 178 -19.19 18.69 -14.51
C ALA A 178 -20.54 18.52 -13.80
N GLN A 179 -20.71 19.12 -12.62
CA GLN A 179 -21.98 19.12 -11.88
C GLN A 179 -23.07 19.88 -12.64
N ALA A 180 -22.77 21.07 -13.18
CA ALA A 180 -23.71 21.86 -13.97
C ALA A 180 -24.14 21.12 -15.24
N GLN A 181 -23.22 20.43 -15.93
CA GLN A 181 -23.55 19.57 -17.07
C GLN A 181 -24.45 18.40 -16.66
N ALA A 182 -24.15 17.73 -15.53
CA ALA A 182 -24.97 16.64 -15.02
C ALA A 182 -26.38 17.14 -14.64
N GLU A 183 -26.50 18.31 -14.00
CA GLU A 183 -27.79 18.91 -13.67
C GLU A 183 -28.57 19.33 -14.92
N ALA A 184 -27.92 19.90 -15.92
CA ALA A 184 -28.55 20.24 -17.20
C ALA A 184 -29.08 18.99 -17.92
N MET A 185 -28.33 17.87 -17.90
CA MET A 185 -28.81 16.59 -18.42
C MET A 185 -30.01 16.06 -17.63
N ARG A 186 -30.00 16.18 -16.29
CA ARG A 186 -31.13 15.79 -15.44
C ARG A 186 -32.39 16.61 -15.75
N ARG A 187 -32.26 17.93 -15.88
CA ARG A 187 -33.39 18.80 -16.25
C ARG A 187 -33.98 18.41 -17.60
N ARG A 188 -33.15 18.12 -18.61
CA ARG A 188 -33.63 17.63 -19.90
C ARG A 188 -34.37 16.30 -19.78
N GLN A 189 -33.87 15.36 -18.97
CA GLN A 189 -34.56 14.10 -18.71
C GLN A 189 -35.93 14.33 -18.06
N ASP A 190 -36.01 15.24 -17.10
CA ASP A 190 -37.27 15.57 -16.41
C ASP A 190 -38.24 16.35 -17.33
N ASP A 191 -37.72 17.15 -18.27
CA ASP A 191 -38.52 17.84 -19.29
C ASP A 191 -39.08 16.84 -20.33
N GLU A 192 -38.27 15.87 -20.78
CA GLU A 192 -38.67 14.84 -21.76
C GLU A 192 -39.55 13.74 -21.15
N MET A 193 -39.27 13.35 -19.89
CA MET A 193 -39.97 12.29 -19.17
C MET A 193 -40.33 12.74 -17.74
N PRO A 194 -41.37 13.59 -17.57
CA PRO A 194 -41.71 14.16 -16.28
C PRO A 194 -42.04 13.09 -15.23
N GLY A 195 -41.30 13.09 -14.13
CA GLY A 195 -41.55 12.23 -12.96
C GLY A 195 -41.12 10.77 -13.10
N GLU A 196 -40.76 10.31 -14.30
CA GLU A 196 -40.34 8.93 -14.54
C GLU A 196 -39.06 8.58 -13.79
N ARG A 197 -38.10 9.50 -13.74
CA ARG A 197 -36.87 9.30 -12.97
C ARG A 197 -37.17 9.08 -11.49
N ALA A 198 -38.01 9.91 -10.89
CA ALA A 198 -38.39 9.77 -9.48
C ALA A 198 -39.14 8.46 -9.23
N ARG A 199 -40.02 8.03 -10.16
CA ARG A 199 -40.72 6.75 -10.11
C ARG A 199 -39.75 5.57 -10.12
N ILE A 200 -38.76 5.57 -11.01
CA ILE A 200 -37.75 4.51 -11.12
C ILE A 200 -36.82 4.50 -9.89
N GLU A 201 -36.30 5.64 -9.46
CA GLU A 201 -35.46 5.75 -8.26
C GLU A 201 -36.21 5.26 -7.01
N HIS A 202 -37.49 5.63 -6.86
CA HIS A 202 -38.33 5.15 -5.77
C HIS A 202 -38.58 3.64 -5.84
N GLY A 203 -38.88 3.11 -7.02
CA GLY A 203 -39.06 1.67 -7.23
C GLY A 203 -37.81 0.89 -6.87
N LEU A 204 -36.64 1.29 -7.37
CA LEU A 204 -35.36 0.65 -7.07
C LEU A 204 -34.99 0.69 -5.58
N ALA A 205 -35.39 1.74 -4.86
CA ALA A 205 -35.15 1.84 -3.42
C ALA A 205 -36.07 0.95 -2.57
N LYS A 206 -37.24 0.54 -3.09
CA LYS A 206 -38.25 -0.23 -2.36
C LYS A 206 -38.28 -1.71 -2.73
N LEU A 207 -37.94 -2.04 -3.96
CA LEU A 207 -37.92 -3.40 -4.46
C LEU A 207 -36.73 -4.17 -3.92
N LYS A 208 -36.91 -5.47 -3.67
CA LYS A 208 -35.80 -6.35 -3.33
C LYS A 208 -34.95 -6.62 -4.58
N PRO A 209 -33.63 -6.83 -4.45
CA PRO A 209 -32.79 -7.17 -5.59
C PRO A 209 -33.30 -8.38 -6.40
N SER A 210 -33.85 -9.38 -5.72
CA SER A 210 -34.45 -10.57 -6.35
C SER A 210 -35.64 -10.25 -7.24
N GLU A 211 -36.47 -9.27 -6.87
CA GLU A 211 -37.65 -8.85 -7.64
C GLU A 211 -37.24 -8.09 -8.90
N VAL A 212 -36.24 -7.21 -8.78
CA VAL A 212 -35.65 -6.50 -9.92
C VAL A 212 -35.04 -7.48 -10.92
N VAL A 213 -34.30 -8.49 -10.44
CA VAL A 213 -33.75 -9.55 -11.29
C VAL A 213 -34.87 -10.35 -11.98
N ALA A 214 -35.97 -10.66 -11.28
CA ALA A 214 -37.10 -11.36 -11.89
C ALA A 214 -37.75 -10.53 -13.02
N MET A 215 -37.92 -9.22 -12.82
CA MET A 215 -38.44 -8.32 -13.87
C MET A 215 -37.49 -8.23 -15.07
N LEU A 216 -36.18 -8.15 -14.84
CA LEU A 216 -35.19 -8.18 -15.92
C LEU A 216 -35.24 -9.52 -16.69
N LYS A 217 -35.32 -10.65 -15.99
CA LYS A 217 -35.47 -11.99 -16.60
C LYS A 217 -36.75 -12.13 -17.42
N GLU A 218 -37.83 -11.47 -17.03
CA GLU A 218 -39.05 -11.44 -17.84
C GLU A 218 -38.86 -10.58 -19.10
N SER A 219 -38.21 -9.42 -18.98
CA SER A 219 -38.00 -8.49 -20.10
C SER A 219 -37.18 -9.11 -21.25
N ILE A 220 -36.16 -9.93 -20.93
CA ILE A 220 -35.29 -10.55 -21.94
C ILE A 220 -35.99 -11.65 -22.76
N LYS A 221 -37.21 -12.07 -22.40
CA LYS A 221 -37.98 -13.02 -23.22
C LYS A 221 -38.43 -12.43 -24.56
N THR A 222 -38.41 -11.11 -24.69
CA THR A 222 -38.74 -10.39 -25.93
C THR A 222 -37.49 -9.86 -26.60
N VAL A 223 -37.50 -9.75 -27.94
CA VAL A 223 -36.35 -9.19 -28.70
C VAL A 223 -36.07 -7.74 -28.31
N GLU A 224 -37.11 -6.93 -28.11
CA GLU A 224 -36.97 -5.53 -27.70
C GLU A 224 -36.43 -5.40 -26.27
N GLY A 225 -36.96 -6.20 -25.34
CA GLY A 225 -36.46 -6.21 -23.97
C GLY A 225 -35.02 -6.70 -23.87
N LEU A 226 -34.63 -7.73 -24.65
CA LEU A 226 -33.24 -8.17 -24.74
C LEU A 226 -32.33 -7.04 -25.27
N ARG A 227 -32.73 -6.33 -26.34
CA ARG A 227 -31.94 -5.18 -26.85
C ARG A 227 -31.78 -4.09 -25.79
N ASN A 228 -32.84 -3.76 -25.06
CA ASN A 228 -32.78 -2.76 -23.99
C ASN A 228 -31.85 -3.18 -22.86
N VAL A 229 -31.88 -4.46 -22.46
CA VAL A 229 -30.98 -5.01 -21.43
C VAL A 229 -29.53 -5.02 -21.92
N CYS A 230 -29.26 -5.40 -23.18
CA CYS A 230 -27.92 -5.32 -23.76
C CYS A 230 -27.39 -3.87 -23.84
N ALA A 231 -28.26 -2.87 -24.01
CA ALA A 231 -27.86 -1.46 -23.98
C ALA A 231 -27.51 -0.98 -22.56
N LEU A 232 -28.14 -1.56 -21.52
CA LEU A 232 -27.82 -1.26 -20.12
C LEU A 232 -26.57 -1.99 -19.63
N PHE A 233 -26.37 -3.23 -20.09
CA PHE A 233 -25.28 -4.12 -19.73
C PHE A 233 -24.50 -4.53 -20.98
N ASP A 234 -23.55 -3.69 -21.38
CA ASP A 234 -22.65 -3.99 -22.49
C ASP A 234 -21.66 -5.13 -22.15
N GLU A 235 -20.93 -5.63 -23.16
CA GLU A 235 -19.94 -6.70 -22.97
C GLU A 235 -18.78 -6.31 -22.02
N THR A 236 -18.62 -5.01 -21.71
CA THR A 236 -17.60 -4.55 -20.75
C THR A 236 -18.04 -4.76 -19.31
N ARG A 237 -19.35 -4.63 -19.04
CA ARG A 237 -19.95 -4.80 -17.71
C ARG A 237 -20.48 -6.20 -17.47
N MET A 238 -21.01 -6.85 -18.50
CA MET A 238 -21.54 -8.21 -18.48
C MET A 238 -20.90 -9.00 -19.63
N PRO A 239 -19.65 -9.46 -19.44
CA PRO A 239 -18.94 -10.22 -20.45
C PRO A 239 -19.64 -11.56 -20.71
N ARG A 240 -19.38 -12.12 -21.90
CA ARG A 240 -19.83 -13.48 -22.24
C ARG A 240 -19.24 -14.48 -21.26
N GLU A 241 -20.05 -15.49 -20.93
CA GLU A 241 -19.66 -16.58 -20.05
C GLU A 241 -18.37 -17.25 -20.55
N LYS A 242 -17.36 -17.26 -19.67
CA LYS A 242 -16.07 -17.94 -19.88
C LYS A 242 -15.79 -18.87 -18.70
N SER A 243 -16.79 -19.65 -18.33
CA SER A 243 -16.70 -20.61 -17.23
C SER A 243 -15.54 -21.57 -17.44
N LYS A 244 -14.66 -21.68 -16.45
CA LYS A 244 -13.57 -22.66 -16.37
C LYS A 244 -13.74 -23.49 -15.10
N ALA A 245 -13.32 -24.75 -15.13
CA ALA A 245 -13.22 -25.54 -13.92
C ALA A 245 -11.91 -25.20 -13.19
N CYS A 246 -11.99 -24.98 -11.88
CA CYS A 246 -10.81 -24.81 -11.04
C CYS A 246 -10.25 -26.19 -10.69
N LEU A 247 -8.98 -26.44 -11.02
CA LEU A 247 -8.35 -27.71 -10.69
C LEU A 247 -8.11 -27.88 -9.18
N ARG A 248 -8.08 -26.78 -8.42
CA ARG A 248 -7.86 -26.79 -6.96
C ARG A 248 -9.14 -27.10 -6.15
N CYS A 249 -10.20 -26.30 -6.31
CA CYS A 249 -11.46 -26.48 -5.56
C CYS A 249 -12.54 -27.25 -6.33
N LYS A 250 -12.27 -27.63 -7.59
CA LYS A 250 -13.19 -28.32 -8.51
C LYS A 250 -14.50 -27.56 -8.84
N GLN A 251 -14.64 -26.31 -8.40
CA GLN A 251 -15.77 -25.44 -8.75
C GLN A 251 -15.58 -24.80 -10.14
N THR A 252 -16.69 -24.56 -10.83
CA THR A 252 -16.73 -23.74 -12.03
C THR A 252 -16.71 -22.26 -11.66
N TYR A 253 -15.90 -21.47 -12.36
CA TYR A 253 -15.74 -20.04 -12.11
C TYR A 253 -15.57 -19.27 -13.42
N ASP A 254 -15.99 -18.00 -13.46
CA ASP A 254 -15.72 -17.11 -14.59
C ASP A 254 -14.66 -16.06 -14.23
N PRO A 255 -13.46 -16.10 -14.84
CA PRO A 255 -12.38 -15.15 -14.56
C PRO A 255 -12.73 -13.71 -14.95
N SER A 256 -13.80 -13.49 -15.71
CA SER A 256 -14.27 -12.17 -16.11
C SER A 256 -14.99 -11.43 -14.98
N PHE A 257 -15.52 -12.15 -13.97
CA PHE A 257 -16.20 -11.56 -12.83
C PHE A 257 -15.30 -11.52 -11.59
N PRO A 258 -15.04 -10.36 -10.98
CA PRO A 258 -14.18 -10.26 -9.80
C PRO A 258 -14.63 -11.12 -8.60
N GLY A 259 -15.94 -11.32 -8.45
CA GLY A 259 -16.52 -12.14 -7.37
C GLY A 259 -16.15 -13.62 -7.47
N ASP A 260 -16.02 -14.13 -8.69
CA ASP A 260 -15.74 -15.54 -8.99
C ASP A 260 -14.23 -15.81 -9.15
N LYS A 261 -13.36 -14.83 -8.85
CA LYS A 261 -11.90 -15.03 -8.93
C LYS A 261 -11.32 -15.75 -7.73
N ILE A 262 -12.02 -15.76 -6.60
CA ILE A 262 -11.47 -16.22 -5.32
C ILE A 262 -11.81 -17.69 -5.09
N CYS A 263 -10.79 -18.53 -5.25
CA CYS A 263 -10.82 -19.93 -4.83
C CYS A 263 -10.68 -20.03 -3.32
N ARG A 264 -11.67 -20.66 -2.68
CA ARG A 264 -11.68 -20.97 -1.27
C ARG A 264 -11.74 -22.47 -1.08
N VAL A 265 -10.75 -23.04 -0.40
CA VAL A 265 -10.74 -24.45 -0.06
C VAL A 265 -10.79 -24.59 1.45
N VAL A 266 -11.81 -25.29 1.94
CA VAL A 266 -11.98 -25.60 3.37
C VAL A 266 -10.86 -26.55 3.81
N HIS A 267 -10.50 -26.51 5.09
CA HIS A 267 -9.53 -27.47 5.65
C HIS A 267 -9.97 -28.92 5.43
N PRO A 268 -9.17 -29.73 4.70
CA PRO A 268 -9.49 -31.14 4.52
C PRO A 268 -9.39 -31.88 5.85
N TYR A 269 -10.45 -32.59 6.25
CA TYR A 269 -10.58 -33.23 7.56
C TYR A 269 -9.36 -34.11 7.94
N LYS A 270 -8.81 -34.85 6.97
CA LYS A 270 -7.62 -35.71 7.16
C LYS A 270 -6.35 -34.98 7.65
N TYR A 271 -6.23 -33.68 7.40
CA TYR A 271 -5.10 -32.88 7.86
C TYR A 271 -5.43 -32.04 9.09
N VAL A 272 -6.67 -32.10 9.57
CA VAL A 272 -7.12 -31.32 10.72
C VAL A 272 -6.96 -32.17 11.97
N ARG A 273 -6.32 -31.60 12.98
CA ARG A 273 -6.30 -32.16 14.33
C ARG A 273 -6.78 -31.11 15.32
N THR A 274 -7.56 -31.54 16.31
CA THR A 274 -7.94 -30.67 17.42
C THR A 274 -6.88 -30.73 18.50
N VAL A 275 -6.34 -29.57 18.86
CA VAL A 275 -5.35 -29.40 19.94
C VAL A 275 -6.08 -28.88 21.18
N TRP A 276 -5.69 -29.43 22.33
CA TRP A 276 -6.26 -29.07 23.63
C TRP A 276 -5.16 -28.53 24.56
N ASP A 277 -5.36 -27.33 25.11
CA ASP A 277 -4.44 -26.70 26.08
C ASP A 277 -4.74 -27.11 27.54
N GLY A 278 -5.53 -28.18 27.74
CA GLY A 278 -5.96 -28.66 29.05
C GLY A 278 -6.91 -27.73 29.82
N SER A 279 -7.20 -26.52 29.31
CA SER A 279 -7.88 -25.42 30.01
C SER A 279 -9.28 -25.09 29.49
N LYS A 280 -10.06 -26.10 29.04
CA LYS A 280 -11.32 -25.93 28.26
C LYS A 280 -11.17 -25.11 26.97
N ILE A 281 -9.93 -24.88 26.56
CA ILE A 281 -9.58 -24.21 25.31
C ILE A 281 -9.17 -25.28 24.32
N SER A 282 -9.77 -25.24 23.14
CA SER A 282 -9.38 -26.06 22.00
C SER A 282 -9.37 -25.24 20.71
N TRP A 283 -8.56 -25.69 19.76
CA TRP A 283 -8.53 -25.15 18.41
C TRP A 283 -8.16 -26.27 17.45
N ASP A 284 -8.53 -26.08 16.19
CA ASP A 284 -8.15 -26.98 15.11
C ASP A 284 -6.87 -26.46 14.45
N GLU A 285 -5.95 -27.36 14.17
CA GLU A 285 -4.70 -27.09 13.46
C GLU A 285 -4.69 -27.92 12.17
N CYS A 286 -4.46 -27.27 11.04
CA CYS A 286 -4.32 -27.95 9.76
C CYS A 286 -2.85 -28.22 9.46
N SER A 287 -2.43 -29.47 9.41
CA SER A 287 -1.04 -29.85 9.11
C SER A 287 -0.59 -29.46 7.70
N ARG A 288 -1.54 -29.24 6.78
CA ARG A 288 -1.26 -28.85 5.40
C ARG A 288 -0.86 -27.38 5.25
N CYS A 289 -1.66 -26.45 5.78
CA CYS A 289 -1.35 -25.02 5.69
C CYS A 289 -0.66 -24.46 6.95
N GLY A 290 -0.60 -25.24 8.04
CA GLY A 290 -0.09 -24.82 9.34
C GLY A 290 -1.00 -23.84 10.08
N GLY A 291 -2.18 -23.53 9.54
CA GLY A 291 -3.10 -22.56 10.12
C GLY A 291 -3.93 -23.12 11.27
N THR A 292 -4.26 -22.25 12.23
CA THR A 292 -5.17 -22.58 13.34
C THR A 292 -6.53 -21.89 13.19
N PHE A 293 -7.62 -22.62 13.45
CA PHE A 293 -9.01 -22.15 13.28
C PHE A 293 -9.94 -22.79 14.33
N ASN A 294 -11.24 -22.46 14.31
CA ASN A 294 -12.24 -22.97 15.27
C ASN A 294 -11.83 -22.81 16.75
N LEU A 295 -11.39 -21.60 17.13
CA LEU A 295 -10.90 -21.28 18.47
C LEU A 295 -12.05 -21.31 19.51
N ASN A 296 -12.24 -22.45 20.15
CA ASN A 296 -13.26 -22.67 21.17
C ASN A 296 -12.73 -22.34 22.56
N GLY A 297 -13.48 -21.55 23.33
CA GLY A 297 -13.09 -21.11 24.68
C GLY A 297 -12.00 -20.03 24.71
N VAL A 298 -11.57 -19.53 23.55
CA VAL A 298 -10.59 -18.45 23.43
C VAL A 298 -11.28 -17.09 23.50
N HIS A 299 -10.88 -16.26 24.46
CA HIS A 299 -11.32 -14.87 24.56
C HIS A 299 -10.23 -13.91 24.06
N SER A 300 -10.63 -12.76 23.50
CA SER A 300 -9.74 -11.74 22.91
C SER A 300 -8.64 -11.19 23.85
N TRP A 301 -8.76 -11.44 25.15
CA TRP A 301 -7.80 -11.01 26.18
C TRP A 301 -6.70 -12.04 26.48
N ASN A 302 -6.81 -13.27 25.96
CA ASN A 302 -5.84 -14.32 26.23
C ASN A 302 -4.58 -14.12 25.37
N ARG A 303 -3.53 -13.56 25.95
CA ARG A 303 -2.24 -13.30 25.28
C ARG A 303 -1.50 -14.57 24.82
N ARG A 304 -1.94 -15.76 25.26
CA ARG A 304 -1.39 -17.06 24.85
C ARG A 304 -2.22 -17.77 23.79
N ALA A 305 -3.35 -17.19 23.37
CA ALA A 305 -4.19 -17.80 22.37
C ALA A 305 -3.48 -17.92 21.02
N PRO A 306 -3.69 -19.02 20.27
CA PRO A 306 -3.29 -19.10 18.88
C PRO A 306 -3.98 -18.00 18.06
N ARG A 307 -3.35 -17.64 16.94
CA ARG A 307 -3.94 -16.70 16.00
C ARG A 307 -5.03 -17.42 15.20
N ASP A 308 -6.17 -16.77 14.98
CA ASP A 308 -7.14 -17.28 14.00
C ASP A 308 -6.61 -17.00 12.59
N ASP A 309 -6.27 -18.05 11.87
CA ASP A 309 -5.84 -17.98 10.48
C ASP A 309 -7.02 -18.14 9.50
N GLY A 310 -8.24 -18.36 10.01
CA GLY A 310 -9.49 -18.38 9.24
C GLY A 310 -9.99 -19.78 8.87
N GLU A 311 -11.18 -19.83 8.26
CA GLU A 311 -11.91 -21.09 7.98
C GLU A 311 -11.42 -21.87 6.74
N TYR A 312 -10.46 -21.32 5.99
CA TYR A 312 -10.03 -21.86 4.71
C TYR A 312 -8.55 -22.25 4.74
N CYS A 313 -8.27 -23.48 4.32
CA CYS A 313 -6.91 -23.96 4.09
C CYS A 313 -6.20 -23.23 2.96
N PHE A 314 -6.98 -22.72 2.00
CA PHE A 314 -6.48 -21.90 0.91
C PHE A 314 -7.48 -20.81 0.55
N GLN A 315 -6.95 -19.59 0.40
CA GLN A 315 -7.66 -18.45 -0.16
C GLN A 315 -6.75 -17.76 -1.18
N GLY A 316 -7.16 -17.79 -2.45
CA GLY A 316 -6.37 -17.21 -3.53
C GLY A 316 -7.13 -17.24 -4.84
N GLU A 317 -6.44 -17.11 -5.97
CA GLU A 317 -7.09 -17.15 -7.27
C GLU A 317 -7.43 -18.58 -7.70
N HIS A 318 -8.57 -18.75 -8.37
CA HIS A 318 -8.85 -20.01 -9.07
C HIS A 318 -7.78 -20.26 -10.15
N THR A 319 -7.43 -21.53 -10.35
CA THR A 319 -6.42 -21.93 -11.31
C THR A 319 -6.93 -23.07 -12.19
N SER A 320 -6.62 -22.98 -13.47
CA SER A 320 -6.78 -24.09 -14.43
C SER A 320 -5.42 -24.67 -14.84
N ASN A 321 -4.33 -24.30 -14.15
CA ASN A 321 -2.99 -24.78 -14.43
C ASN A 321 -2.70 -26.03 -13.59
N ALA A 322 -2.54 -27.19 -14.23
CA ALA A 322 -2.26 -28.46 -13.58
C ALA A 322 -0.90 -28.47 -12.88
N GLU A 323 0.13 -27.89 -13.50
CA GLU A 323 1.49 -27.84 -12.92
C GLU A 323 1.52 -27.09 -11.59
N LEU A 324 0.72 -26.02 -11.46
CA LEU A 324 0.61 -25.26 -10.22
C LEU A 324 -0.04 -26.10 -9.12
N VAL A 325 -1.13 -26.77 -9.43
CA VAL A 325 -1.89 -27.61 -8.48
C VAL A 325 -1.05 -28.81 -8.03
N GLU A 326 -0.27 -29.39 -8.95
CA GLU A 326 0.68 -30.46 -8.66
C GLU A 326 1.83 -29.98 -7.76
N SER A 327 2.42 -28.81 -8.06
CA SER A 327 3.51 -28.23 -7.23
C SER A 327 3.06 -27.84 -5.82
N GLU A 328 1.77 -27.60 -5.62
CA GLU A 328 1.14 -27.29 -4.34
C GLU A 328 0.55 -28.54 -3.66
N GLU A 329 0.75 -29.73 -4.26
CA GLU A 329 0.31 -31.05 -3.76
C GLU A 329 -1.22 -31.12 -3.52
N TRP A 330 -2.05 -30.45 -4.33
CA TRP A 330 -3.51 -30.46 -4.17
C TRP A 330 -4.20 -31.70 -4.74
N ASP A 331 -3.59 -32.37 -5.71
CA ASP A 331 -4.20 -33.49 -6.42
C ASP A 331 -3.76 -34.89 -5.92
N SER A 332 -2.88 -34.99 -4.91
CA SER A 332 -2.23 -36.27 -4.58
C SER A 332 -3.12 -37.34 -3.95
N ASP A 333 -4.32 -37.00 -3.48
CA ASP A 333 -5.02 -37.85 -2.51
C ASP A 333 -6.49 -38.14 -2.83
N ASN A 334 -6.95 -37.92 -4.06
CA ASN A 334 -8.34 -38.25 -4.45
C ASN A 334 -8.47 -39.61 -5.17
N ASN A 335 -7.45 -40.47 -5.09
CA ASN A 335 -7.43 -41.78 -5.75
C ASN A 335 -7.50 -42.98 -4.79
N ASN A 336 -7.73 -42.79 -3.48
CA ASN A 336 -7.68 -43.90 -2.50
C ASN A 336 -8.80 -43.88 -1.45
N ALA A 337 -9.99 -43.37 -1.79
CA ALA A 337 -11.15 -43.48 -0.91
C ALA A 337 -12.39 -43.67 -1.77
N ASP A 338 -12.67 -44.93 -2.13
CA ASP A 338 -14.00 -45.50 -2.46
C ASP A 338 -13.80 -46.92 -3.02
N ASP A 339 -13.10 -47.79 -2.27
CA ASP A 339 -12.98 -49.23 -2.56
C ASP A 339 -13.08 -50.04 -1.24
N ASP A 340 -13.83 -49.52 -0.27
CA ASP A 340 -14.40 -50.33 0.81
C ASP A 340 -15.67 -50.99 0.23
N GLU A 341 -15.47 -52.04 -0.57
CA GLU A 341 -16.49 -53.04 -0.84
C GLU A 341 -16.86 -53.66 0.52
N GLU A 342 -17.97 -53.21 1.10
CA GLU A 342 -18.64 -53.94 2.18
C GLU A 342 -19.05 -55.30 1.60
N GLU A 343 -18.23 -56.33 1.89
CA GLU A 343 -18.60 -57.73 1.73
C GLU A 343 -19.76 -58.00 2.72
N ASP A 344 -20.99 -57.93 2.20
CA ASP A 344 -22.18 -58.48 2.86
C ASP A 344 -21.99 -60.01 3.00
N GLU A 345 -21.48 -60.45 4.15
CA GLU A 345 -21.51 -61.85 4.58
C GLU A 345 -22.97 -62.24 4.90
N GLU A 346 -23.68 -62.80 3.91
CA GLU A 346 -24.95 -63.51 4.11
C GLU A 346 -24.68 -64.82 4.89
N GLU A 347 -24.80 -64.77 6.23
CA GLU A 347 -24.94 -65.96 7.07
C GLU A 347 -26.33 -66.60 6.82
N GLU A 348 -26.37 -67.62 5.97
CA GLU A 348 -27.50 -68.55 5.86
C GLU A 348 -27.55 -69.43 7.12
N GLU A 349 -28.43 -69.09 8.07
CA GLU A 349 -28.85 -70.01 9.14
C GLU A 349 -29.80 -71.07 8.55
N GLU A 350 -29.27 -72.29 8.34
CA GLU A 350 -30.05 -73.52 8.14
C GLU A 350 -30.76 -73.91 9.44
N GLU A 351 -32.06 -73.61 9.57
CA GLU A 351 -32.94 -74.30 10.53
C GLU A 351 -33.50 -75.57 9.88
N GLU A 352 -32.83 -76.70 10.14
CA GLU A 352 -33.42 -78.04 10.15
C GLU A 352 -34.27 -78.19 11.41
N GLU A 353 -35.58 -78.42 11.28
CA GLU A 353 -36.34 -79.22 12.25
C GLU A 353 -37.29 -80.20 11.54
N GLU A 354 -36.97 -81.48 11.74
CA GLU A 354 -37.78 -82.66 11.45
C GLU A 354 -38.90 -82.82 12.51
N GLU A 355 -40.13 -83.17 12.07
CA GLU A 355 -40.90 -84.37 12.47
C GLU A 355 -42.32 -84.39 11.88
#